data_AF-A0A920SM29-F1
#
_entry.id   AF-A0A920SM29-F1
#
_cell.length_a   1.000
_cell.length_b   1.000
_cell.length_c   1.000
_cell.angle_alpha   90.00
_cell.angle_beta   90.00
_cell.angle_gamma   90.00
#
_symmetry.space_group_name_H-M   'P 1'
#
loop_
_entity.id
_entity.type
_entity.pdbx_description
1 polymer ?
#
loop_
_entity_poly.entity_id
_entity_poly.type
_entity_poly.pdbx_seq_one_letter_code
_entity_poly.pdbx_strand_id
1 'polypeptide(L)' 'MGYVSEERKLELLQTCWLHALTSSKEGWGISCIESSACGTPTVASDSPGLRESVVSGETGLLVPHGDEHRLPQPLVHS' A
#
# COMPACT_ATOMS: atom_id res chain seq x y z
N MET A 1 -1.24 -15.43 7.21
CA MET A 1 -0.35 -15.99 8.24
C MET A 1 -0.89 -15.79 9.66
N GLY A 2 -2.21 -15.62 9.87
CA GLY A 2 -2.71 -15.26 11.20
C GLY A 2 -2.07 -13.96 11.71
N TYR A 3 -2.12 -13.75 13.03
CA TYR A 3 -1.38 -12.68 13.69
C TYR A 3 0.11 -13.01 13.72
N VAL A 4 0.95 -12.01 13.47
CA VAL A 4 2.43 -12.12 13.51
C VAL A 4 3.01 -11.09 14.46
N SER A 5 4.24 -11.29 14.93
CA SER A 5 4.92 -10.28 15.75
C SER A 5 5.26 -9.04 14.92
N GLU A 6 5.52 -7.93 15.60
CA GLU A 6 5.90 -6.66 14.96
C GLU A 6 7.22 -6.79 14.20
N GLU A 7 8.20 -7.51 14.74
CA GLU A 7 9.48 -7.78 14.07
C GLU A 7 9.24 -8.55 12.76
N ARG A 8 8.36 -9.56 12.79
CA ARG A 8 8.03 -10.32 11.60
C ARG A 8 7.26 -9.49 10.58
N LYS A 9 6.38 -8.60 11.02
CA LYS A 9 5.69 -7.64 10.14
C LYS A 9 6.71 -6.75 9.44
N LEU A 10 7.68 -6.20 10.16
CA LEU A 10 8.73 -5.34 9.60
C LEU A 10 9.59 -6.10 8.58
N GLU A 11 10.04 -7.31 8.90
CA GLU A 11 10.79 -8.14 7.94
C GLU A 11 10.00 -8.37 6.65
N LEU A 12 8.69 -8.66 6.76
CA LEU A 12 7.85 -8.87 5.59
C LEU A 12 7.71 -7.59 4.76
N LEU A 13 7.47 -6.46 5.41
CA LEU A 13 7.37 -5.17 4.73
C LEU A 13 8.68 -4.79 4.06
N GLN A 14 9.84 -5.06 4.67
CA GLN A 14 11.15 -4.73 4.09
C GLN A 14 11.59 -5.65 2.95
N THR A 15 11.01 -6.84 2.85
CA THR A 15 11.42 -7.87 1.88
C THR A 15 10.40 -8.13 0.78
N CYS A 16 9.17 -7.65 0.93
CA CYS A 16 8.18 -7.73 -0.13
C CYS A 16 8.43 -6.66 -1.20
N TRP A 17 8.00 -6.97 -2.42
CA TRP A 17 8.09 -6.03 -3.54
C TRP A 17 6.96 -5.00 -3.54
N LEU A 18 5.84 -5.35 -2.92
CA LEU A 18 4.60 -4.58 -2.97
C LEU A 18 3.72 -4.94 -1.78
N HIS A 19 3.14 -3.92 -1.16
CA HIS A 19 2.03 -4.05 -0.22
C HIS A 19 0.71 -3.73 -0.93
N ALA A 20 -0.33 -4.52 -0.70
CA ALA A 20 -1.64 -4.34 -1.33
C ALA A 20 -2.72 -4.14 -0.27
N LEU A 21 -3.45 -3.03 -0.35
CA LEU A 21 -4.55 -2.70 0.55
C LEU A 21 -5.83 -2.39 -0.22
N THR A 22 -6.62 -3.42 -0.49
CA THR A 22 -7.83 -3.33 -1.33
C THR A 22 -9.10 -3.00 -0.53
N SER A 23 -8.98 -2.57 0.72
CA SER A 23 -10.13 -2.21 1.58
C SER A 23 -10.85 -0.98 1.04
N SER A 24 -12.19 -1.03 0.98
CA SER A 24 -13.01 0.10 0.54
C SER A 24 -13.32 1.13 1.61
N LYS A 25 -13.06 0.77 2.86
CA LYS A 25 -13.23 1.63 4.02
C LYS A 25 -12.08 1.35 4.96
N GLU A 26 -11.06 2.19 4.86
CA GLU A 26 -9.94 2.23 5.78
C GLU A 26 -9.90 3.62 6.44
N GLY A 27 -9.59 3.69 7.73
CA GLY A 27 -9.63 4.93 8.47
C GLY A 27 -8.44 5.84 8.17
N TRP A 28 -7.23 5.30 8.32
CA TRP A 28 -5.99 6.09 8.34
C TRP A 28 -4.84 5.46 7.52
N GLY A 29 -5.06 4.29 6.92
CA GLY A 29 -4.04 3.61 6.11
C GLY A 29 -2.72 3.38 6.84
N ILE A 30 -2.76 3.05 8.14
CA ILE A 30 -1.54 2.88 8.96
C ILE A 30 -0.58 1.88 8.31
N SER A 31 -1.10 0.79 7.77
CA SER A 31 -0.30 -0.21 7.04
C SER A 31 0.35 0.34 5.76
N CYS A 32 -0.27 1.32 5.07
CA CYS A 32 0.36 2.02 3.94
C CYS A 32 1.57 2.85 4.43
N ILE A 33 1.42 3.53 5.57
CA ILE A 33 2.49 4.34 6.17
C ILE A 33 3.65 3.45 6.61
N GLU A 34 3.36 2.33 7.28
CA GLU A 34 4.36 1.34 7.68
C GLU A 34 5.10 0.76 6.47
N SER A 35 4.37 0.41 5.41
CA SER A 35 4.96 -0.07 4.16
C SER A 35 5.90 0.97 3.55
N SER A 36 5.43 2.22 3.43
CA SER A 36 6.24 3.32 2.89
C SER A 36 7.49 3.58 3.73
N ALA A 37 7.39 3.50 5.05
CA ALA A 37 8.53 3.67 5.96
C ALA A 37 9.56 2.53 5.81
N CYS A 38 9.13 1.35 5.36
CA CYS A 38 10.00 0.22 5.05
C CYS A 38 10.58 0.27 3.62
N GLY A 39 10.30 1.33 2.84
CA GLY A 39 10.74 1.44 1.45
C GLY A 39 9.90 0.62 0.46
N THR A 40 8.74 0.11 0.90
CA THR A 40 7.88 -0.74 0.09
C THR A 40 6.69 0.04 -0.42
N PRO A 41 6.46 0.05 -1.73
CA PRO A 41 5.34 0.75 -2.30
C PRO A 41 4.01 0.05 -1.99
N THR A 42 2.93 0.84 -1.90
CA THR A 42 1.57 0.31 -1.69
C THR A 42 0.68 0.49 -2.93
N VAL A 43 -0.03 -0.55 -3.35
CA VAL A 43 -1.22 -0.41 -4.21
C VAL A 43 -2.45 -0.46 -3.31
N ALA A 44 -3.21 0.62 -3.26
CA ALA A 44 -4.36 0.77 -2.38
C ALA A 44 -5.64 1.13 -3.14
N SER A 45 -6.79 0.77 -2.58
CA SER A 45 -8.07 1.26 -3.09
C SER A 45 -8.19 2.77 -2.96
N ASP A 46 -8.79 3.41 -3.96
CA ASP A 46 -9.06 4.84 -3.97
C ASP A 46 -10.22 5.19 -3.03
N SER A 47 -9.92 5.31 -1.74
CA SER A 47 -10.88 5.68 -0.69
C SER A 47 -10.37 6.90 0.10
N PRO A 48 -11.27 7.71 0.71
CA PRO A 48 -10.88 8.94 1.39
C PRO A 48 -9.75 8.77 2.40
N GLY A 49 -9.80 7.74 3.25
CA GLY A 49 -8.78 7.50 4.27
C GLY A 49 -7.44 6.95 3.73
N LEU A 50 -7.42 6.42 2.50
CA LEU A 50 -6.20 5.91 1.86
C LEU A 50 -5.51 6.94 0.98
N ARG A 51 -6.25 7.93 0.47
CA ARG A 51 -5.71 9.04 -0.32
C ARG A 51 -4.68 9.87 0.45
N GLU A 52 -4.83 9.96 1.77
CA GLU A 52 -3.89 10.71 2.62
C GLU A 52 -2.62 9.91 2.93
N SER A 53 -2.69 8.57 2.89
CA SER A 53 -1.59 7.68 3.26
C SER A 53 -0.75 7.20 2.05
N VAL A 54 -1.22 7.45 0.82
CA VAL A 54 -0.56 7.02 -0.42
C VAL A 54 -0.37 8.21 -1.35
N VAL A 55 0.89 8.55 -1.61
CA VAL A 55 1.27 9.55 -2.61
C VAL A 55 1.50 8.84 -3.93
N SER A 56 0.56 9.02 -4.85
CA SER A 56 0.59 8.36 -6.17
C SER A 56 1.88 8.69 -6.92
N GLY A 57 2.63 7.65 -7.30
CA GLY A 57 3.90 7.78 -8.03
C GLY A 57 5.13 7.92 -7.13
N GLU A 58 4.95 8.10 -5.82
CA GLU A 58 6.06 8.19 -4.85
C GLU A 58 6.05 7.00 -3.88
N THR A 59 4.99 6.87 -3.08
CA THR A 59 4.88 5.83 -2.05
C THR A 59 3.96 4.69 -2.46
N GLY A 60 3.29 4.83 -3.61
CA GLY A 60 2.30 3.86 -4.04
C GLY A 60 1.42 4.33 -5.17
N LEU A 61 0.29 3.64 -5.34
CA LEU A 61 -0.70 3.87 -6.38
C LEU A 61 -2.11 3.66 -5.80
N LEU A 62 -3.06 4.48 -6.24
CA LEU A 62 -4.47 4.38 -5.87
C LEU A 62 -5.29 3.82 -7.04
N VAL A 63 -6.09 2.79 -6.77
CA VAL A 63 -6.90 2.07 -7.76
C VAL A 63 -8.38 2.35 -7.51
N PRO A 64 -9.13 2.86 -8.50
CA PRO A 64 -10.57 3.07 -8.37
C PRO A 64 -11.32 1.78 -8.03
N HIS A 65 -12.33 1.88 -7.17
CA HIS A 65 -13.19 0.73 -6.90
C HIS A 65 -13.96 0.29 -8.14
N GLY A 66 -13.86 -1.00 -8.46
CA GLY A 66 -14.55 -1.61 -9.60
C GLY A 66 -13.86 -1.43 -10.95
N ASP A 67 -12.66 -0.84 -10.98
CA ASP A 67 -11.84 -0.73 -12.19
C ASP A 67 -10.60 -1.63 -12.09
N GLU A 68 -10.83 -2.94 -12.16
CA GLU A 68 -9.80 -3.98 -12.14
C GLU A 68 -8.84 -3.95 -13.34
N HIS A 69 -9.17 -3.16 -14.37
CA HIS A 69 -8.39 -3.04 -15.60
C HIS A 69 -7.47 -1.81 -15.62
N ARG A 70 -7.66 -0.88 -14.69
CA ARG A 70 -6.79 0.29 -14.59
C ARG A 70 -5.51 -0.06 -13.86
N LEU A 71 -4.54 -0.53 -14.64
CA LEU A 71 -3.17 -0.68 -14.20
C LEU A 71 -2.62 0.73 -13.86
N PRO A 72 -2.30 0.99 -12.59
CA PRO A 72 -1.69 2.26 -12.24
C PRO A 72 -0.26 2.30 -12.82
N GLN A 73 0.23 3.50 -13.15
CA GLN A 73 1.53 3.64 -13.82
C GLN A 73 2.64 3.02 -12.96
N PRO A 74 3.57 2.24 -13.55
CA PRO A 74 4.57 1.52 -12.78
C PRO A 74 5.46 2.51 -12.01
N LEU A 75 5.68 2.20 -10.73
CA LEU A 75 6.66 2.88 -9.90
C LEU A 75 8.05 2.49 -10.43
N VAL A 76 8.70 3.43 -11.12
CA VAL A 76 10.09 3.27 -11.56
C VAL A 76 11.00 3.50 -10.36
N HIS A 77 11.34 2.42 -9.64
CA HIS A 77 12.50 2.43 -8.77
C HIS A 77 13.76 2.24 -9.63
N SER A 78 14.73 3.16 -9.49
CA SER A 78 16.05 3.07 -10.14
C SER A 78 16.95 2.06 -9.44
#